data_AF-W2TC65-F1
#
_entry.id   AF-W2TC65-F1
#
_cell.length_a   1.000
_cell.length_b   1.000
_cell.length_c   1.000
_cell.angle_alpha   90.00
_cell.angle_beta   90.00
_cell.angle_gamma   90.00
#
_symmetry.space_group_name_H-M   'P 1'
#
loop_
_entity.id
_entity.type
_entity.pdbx_description
1 polymer ?
#
loop_
_entity_poly.entity_id
_entity_poly.type
_entity_poly.pdbx_seq_one_letter_code
_entity_poly.pdbx_strand_id
1 'polypeptide(L)'
;EFLKLKFSAAFVGLARHRSPAKTKLDSIDWSSQPPEWAYTLELCSGHHRRGIGAEELEELVKKCVALKCGYRLDSLDFVTSYIIGISFSGDRQRVYYAKVNDSMKLKDWEPFEDIVPCSIPCEVIPSFLRAETPTGPPAVLFMMQWFLNNEQQR
;
A
#
# COMPACT_ATOMS: atom_id res chain seq x y z
N GLU A 1 -7.97 -5.06 2.90
CA GLU A 1 -8.06 -4.03 1.86
C GLU A 1 -6.69 -3.42 1.60
N PHE A 2 -6.33 -3.30 0.34
CA PHE A 2 -5.11 -2.66 -0.16
C PHE A 2 -5.51 -1.59 -1.17
N LEU A 3 -4.55 -0.79 -1.62
CA LEU A 3 -4.76 0.22 -2.67
C LEU A 3 -3.87 -0.09 -3.86
N LYS A 4 -4.38 0.10 -5.07
CA LYS A 4 -3.59 0.12 -6.30
C LYS A 4 -3.33 1.57 -6.68
N LEU A 5 -2.06 1.98 -6.66
CA LEU A 5 -1.64 3.36 -6.94
C LEU A 5 -0.71 3.42 -8.15
N LYS A 6 -0.80 4.50 -8.92
CA LYS A 6 0.05 4.74 -10.09
C LYS A 6 1.28 5.57 -9.72
N PHE A 7 2.48 5.01 -9.91
CA PHE A 7 3.76 5.67 -9.73
C PHE A 7 4.60 5.62 -11.01
N SER A 8 4.93 6.79 -11.55
CA SER A 8 5.84 6.90 -12.70
C SER A 8 7.21 6.28 -12.43
N ALA A 9 7.69 6.34 -11.18
CA ALA A 9 8.96 5.71 -10.79
C ALA A 9 8.92 4.18 -10.89
N ALA A 10 7.77 3.55 -10.57
CA ALA A 10 7.61 2.10 -10.72
C ALA A 10 7.65 1.70 -12.20
N PHE A 11 6.94 2.44 -13.06
CA PHE A 11 6.96 2.25 -14.51
C PHE A 11 8.38 2.35 -15.09
N VAL A 12 9.11 3.43 -14.75
CA VAL A 12 10.49 3.63 -15.17
C VAL A 12 11.40 2.52 -14.64
N GLY A 13 11.25 2.13 -13.37
CA GLY A 13 12.06 1.07 -12.76
C GLY A 13 11.89 -0.27 -13.47
N LEU A 14 10.64 -0.68 -13.73
CA LEU A 14 10.32 -1.93 -14.42
C LEU A 14 10.76 -1.91 -15.88
N ALA A 15 10.54 -0.81 -16.60
CA ALA A 15 10.99 -0.65 -17.97
C ALA A 15 12.52 -0.80 -18.09
N ARG A 16 13.28 -0.18 -17.17
CA ARG A 16 14.73 -0.34 -17.11
C ARG A 16 15.15 -1.77 -16.77
N HIS A 17 14.51 -2.38 -15.78
CA HIS A 17 14.86 -3.73 -15.33
C HIS A 17 14.63 -4.79 -16.41
N ARG A 18 13.59 -4.61 -17.23
CA ARG A 18 13.26 -5.51 -18.36
C ARG A 18 13.98 -5.17 -19.65
N SER A 19 14.64 -4.02 -19.72
CA SER A 19 15.49 -3.65 -20.85
C SER A 19 16.85 -4.38 -20.79
N PRO A 20 17.53 -4.60 -21.92
CA PRO A 20 18.89 -5.12 -21.94
C PRO A 20 19.83 -4.31 -21.05
N ALA A 21 20.82 -4.98 -20.47
CA ALA A 21 21.82 -4.31 -19.64
C ALA A 21 22.49 -3.15 -20.40
N LYS A 22 22.71 -2.02 -19.71
CA LYS A 22 23.29 -0.77 -20.25
C LYS A 22 22.40 0.02 -21.24
N THR A 23 21.15 -0.38 -21.44
CA THR A 23 20.16 0.46 -22.17
C THR A 23 20.06 1.83 -21.51
N LYS A 24 20.19 2.90 -22.30
CA LYS A 24 20.04 4.27 -21.80
C LYS A 24 18.55 4.63 -21.69
N LEU A 25 18.21 5.52 -20.77
CA LEU A 25 16.80 5.91 -20.52
C LEU A 25 16.12 6.51 -21.76
N ASP A 26 16.83 7.35 -22.49
CA ASP A 26 16.43 8.01 -23.72
C ASP A 26 16.26 7.05 -24.90
N SER A 27 16.84 5.84 -24.82
CA SER A 27 16.68 4.79 -25.84
C SER A 27 15.53 3.82 -25.58
N ILE A 28 14.82 3.94 -24.45
CA ILE A 28 13.65 3.11 -24.16
C ILE A 28 12.46 3.63 -24.98
N ASP A 29 11.81 2.77 -25.75
CA ASP A 29 10.52 3.08 -26.35
C ASP A 29 9.44 3.07 -25.26
N TRP A 30 9.17 4.25 -24.71
CA TRP A 30 8.18 4.43 -23.63
C TRP A 30 6.76 4.13 -24.08
N SER A 31 6.45 4.34 -25.35
CA SER A 31 5.10 4.15 -25.90
C SER A 31 4.72 2.67 -26.01
N SER A 32 5.72 1.79 -26.11
CA SER A 32 5.52 0.35 -26.18
C SER A 32 5.48 -0.35 -24.82
N GLN A 33 5.74 0.36 -23.71
CA GLN A 33 5.79 -0.28 -22.38
C GLN A 33 4.38 -0.43 -21.78
N PRO A 34 4.08 -1.55 -21.09
CA PRO A 34 2.77 -1.76 -20.46
C PRO A 34 2.46 -0.69 -19.40
N PRO A 35 1.37 0.09 -19.52
CA PRO A 35 0.98 1.08 -18.52
C PRO A 35 0.75 0.48 -17.13
N GLU A 36 0.44 -0.81 -17.05
CA GLU A 36 0.21 -1.56 -15.83
C GLU A 36 1.44 -1.58 -14.92
N TRP A 37 2.65 -1.44 -15.48
CA TRP A 37 3.89 -1.36 -14.71
C TRP A 37 3.99 -0.09 -13.87
N ALA A 38 3.15 0.91 -14.12
CA ALA A 38 3.05 2.06 -13.24
C ALA A 38 2.32 1.74 -11.94
N TYR A 39 1.57 0.65 -11.86
CA TYR A 39 0.72 0.38 -10.70
C TYR A 39 1.41 -0.50 -9.66
N THR A 40 1.41 -0.06 -8.41
CA THR A 40 1.85 -0.85 -7.26
C THR A 40 0.68 -1.16 -6.35
N LEU A 41 0.76 -2.31 -5.68
CA LEU A 41 -0.09 -2.62 -4.55
C LEU A 41 0.51 -1.96 -3.30
N GLU A 42 -0.31 -1.25 -2.55
CA GLU A 42 0.09 -0.38 -1.44
C GLU A 42 -0.86 -0.55 -0.25
N LEU A 43 -0.40 -0.12 0.93
CA LEU A 43 -1.26 0.05 2.10
C LEU A 43 -1.97 1.41 2.03
N CYS A 44 -3.19 1.49 2.60
CA CYS A 44 -3.83 2.77 2.84
C CYS A 44 -3.00 3.60 3.82
N SER A 45 -2.46 4.72 3.33
CA SER A 45 -1.51 5.55 4.05
C SER A 45 -1.82 7.04 3.92
N GLY A 46 -1.32 7.81 4.88
CA GLY A 46 -1.43 9.27 4.94
C GLY A 46 -0.30 9.86 5.77
N HIS A 47 -0.12 11.17 5.65
CA HIS A 47 0.92 11.89 6.39
C HIS A 47 0.35 12.50 7.67
N HIS A 48 1.22 12.65 8.66
CA HIS A 48 0.90 13.36 9.89
C HIS A 48 2.06 14.27 10.31
N ARG A 49 1.78 15.27 11.14
CA ARG A 49 2.82 16.14 11.70
C ARG A 49 3.49 15.47 12.89
N ARG A 50 4.74 15.87 13.19
CA ARG A 50 5.43 15.43 14.40
C ARG A 50 4.74 16.00 15.64
N GLY A 51 4.71 15.23 16.73
CA GLY A 51 4.20 15.68 18.02
C GLY A 51 2.69 15.55 18.23
N ILE A 52 1.94 15.05 17.24
CA ILE A 52 0.50 14.76 17.44
C ILE A 52 0.29 13.61 18.42
N GLY A 53 -0.81 13.67 19.17
CA GLY A 53 -1.20 12.64 20.14
C GLY A 53 -1.62 11.33 19.46
N ALA A 54 -1.70 10.25 20.26
CA ALA A 54 -2.14 8.95 19.76
C ALA A 54 -3.59 8.98 19.22
N GLU A 55 -4.50 9.65 19.94
CA GLU A 55 -5.90 9.82 19.53
C GLU A 55 -6.04 10.57 18.20
N GLU A 56 -5.32 11.70 18.05
CA GLU A 56 -5.32 12.47 16.81
C GLU A 56 -4.78 11.66 15.63
N LEU A 57 -3.75 10.85 15.87
CA LEU A 57 -3.19 9.97 14.86
C LEU A 57 -4.17 8.87 14.44
N GLU A 58 -4.88 8.25 15.39
CA GLU A 58 -5.92 7.27 15.09
C GLU A 58 -7.05 7.88 14.26
N GLU A 59 -7.50 9.09 14.61
CA GLU A 59 -8.51 9.81 13.83
C GLU A 59 -8.04 10.13 12.40
N LEU A 60 -6.75 10.45 12.21
CA LEU A 60 -6.17 10.60 10.87
C LEU A 60 -6.17 9.29 10.09
N VAL A 61 -5.87 8.15 10.73
CA VAL A 61 -5.93 6.83 10.09
C VAL A 61 -7.37 6.52 9.67
N LYS A 62 -8.36 6.72 10.54
CA LYS A 62 -9.78 6.51 10.22
C LYS A 62 -10.22 7.40 9.05
N LYS A 63 -9.83 8.68 9.04
CA LYS A 63 -10.11 9.60 7.93
C LYS A 63 -9.50 9.13 6.61
N CYS A 64 -8.25 8.65 6.63
CA CYS A 64 -7.60 8.13 5.43
C CYS A 64 -8.33 6.91 4.87
N VAL A 65 -8.75 5.97 5.73
CA VAL A 65 -9.49 4.77 5.30
C VAL A 65 -10.88 5.12 4.79
N ALA A 66 -11.58 6.05 5.44
CA ALA A 66 -12.87 6.55 4.97
C ALA A 66 -12.76 7.18 3.57
N LEU A 67 -11.75 8.03 3.37
CA LEU A 67 -11.55 8.74 2.09
C LEU A 67 -11.06 7.82 0.97
N LYS A 68 -10.08 6.96 1.24
CA LYS A 68 -9.38 6.19 0.20
C LYS A 68 -9.94 4.80 -0.02
N CYS A 69 -10.59 4.21 0.99
CA CYS A 69 -11.10 2.83 0.92
C CYS A 69 -12.62 2.74 1.11
N GLY A 70 -13.30 3.82 1.51
CA GLY A 70 -14.76 3.83 1.68
C GLY A 70 -15.29 3.09 2.90
N TYR A 71 -14.47 2.90 3.93
CA TYR A 71 -14.89 2.26 5.18
C TYR A 71 -14.84 3.22 6.37
N ARG A 72 -15.89 3.21 7.19
CA ARG A 72 -15.88 3.80 8.54
C ARG A 72 -15.35 2.79 9.53
N LEU A 73 -14.28 3.13 10.25
CA LEU A 73 -13.67 2.25 11.24
C LEU A 73 -14.12 2.61 12.66
N ASP A 74 -14.48 1.59 13.44
CA ASP A 74 -14.83 1.75 14.86
C ASP A 74 -13.60 1.64 15.77
N SER A 75 -12.67 0.73 15.44
CA SER A 75 -11.45 0.49 16.19
C SER A 75 -10.24 0.26 15.27
N LEU A 76 -9.05 0.46 15.85
CA LEU A 76 -7.75 0.26 15.21
C LEU A 76 -6.83 -0.45 16.20
N ASP A 77 -6.13 -1.47 15.72
CA ASP A 77 -5.05 -2.12 16.45
C ASP A 77 -3.72 -1.56 15.96
N PHE A 78 -2.91 -0.96 16.84
CA PHE A 78 -1.54 -0.62 16.49
C PHE A 78 -0.71 -1.90 16.32
N VAL A 79 -0.02 -2.02 15.19
CA VAL A 79 0.78 -3.21 14.86
C VAL A 79 2.25 -2.96 15.16
N THR A 80 2.84 -1.93 14.53
CA THR A 80 4.26 -1.63 14.68
C THR A 80 4.61 -0.24 14.14
N SER A 81 5.85 0.19 14.38
CA SER A 81 6.42 1.45 13.91
C SER A 81 7.86 1.22 13.45
N TYR A 82 8.17 1.61 12.21
CA TYR A 82 9.48 1.38 11.60
C TYR A 82 9.93 2.58 10.76
N ILE A 83 11.23 2.67 10.53
CA ILE A 83 11.84 3.73 9.73
C ILE A 83 11.81 3.28 8.26
N ILE A 84 11.37 4.18 7.38
CA ILE A 84 11.36 3.98 5.93
C ILE A 84 12.35 4.93 5.27
N GLY A 85 12.82 4.55 4.08
CA GLY A 85 13.74 5.38 3.31
C GLY A 85 15.03 5.74 4.07
N ILE A 86 15.61 4.78 4.80
CA ILE A 86 16.77 4.99 5.70
C ILE A 86 17.92 5.75 5.01
N SER A 87 18.20 5.43 3.74
CA SER A 87 19.26 6.07 2.96
C SER A 87 18.82 7.34 2.22
N PHE A 88 17.59 7.81 2.42
CA PHE A 88 17.01 8.94 1.71
C PHE A 88 16.36 9.95 2.65
N SER A 89 15.18 9.64 3.20
CA SER A 89 14.41 10.55 4.06
C SER A 89 14.50 10.22 5.56
N GLY A 90 14.67 8.95 5.91
CA GLY A 90 14.67 8.48 7.30
C GLY A 90 13.33 8.74 8.02
N ASP A 91 12.21 8.64 7.32
CA ASP A 91 10.90 8.94 7.89
C ASP A 91 10.36 7.79 8.75
N ARG A 92 9.38 8.07 9.61
CA ARG A 92 8.75 7.07 10.48
C ARG A 92 7.34 6.73 10.02
N GLN A 93 7.12 5.46 9.74
CA GLN A 93 5.79 4.93 9.46
C GLN A 93 5.25 4.18 10.68
N ARG A 94 3.99 4.45 11.03
CA ARG A 94 3.22 3.71 12.04
C ARG A 94 2.13 2.94 11.32
N VAL A 95 1.99 1.65 11.62
CA VAL A 95 1.07 0.75 10.92
C VAL A 95 0.02 0.22 11.88
N TYR A 96 -1.22 0.20 11.38
CA TYR A 96 -2.40 -0.20 12.10
C TYR A 96 -3.13 -1.30 11.33
N TYR A 97 -3.94 -2.07 12.03
CA TYR A 97 -4.83 -3.09 11.49
C TYR A 97 -6.26 -2.82 11.96
N ALA A 98 -7.23 -3.11 11.09
CA ALA A 98 -8.64 -3.11 11.44
C ALA A 98 -9.36 -4.23 10.67
N LYS A 99 -10.33 -4.87 11.33
CA LYS A 99 -11.31 -5.72 10.65
C LYS A 99 -12.42 -4.85 10.09
N VAL A 100 -12.80 -5.10 8.85
CA VAL A 100 -13.89 -4.40 8.17
C VAL A 100 -14.90 -5.40 7.62
N ASN A 101 -16.14 -4.96 7.47
CA ASN A 101 -17.19 -5.72 6.81
C ASN A 101 -18.08 -4.77 5.99
N ASP A 102 -19.06 -5.33 5.27
CA ASP A 102 -19.92 -4.56 4.37
C ASP A 102 -20.80 -3.52 5.07
N SER A 103 -21.13 -3.71 6.36
CA SER A 103 -21.92 -2.73 7.12
C SER A 103 -21.15 -1.44 7.41
N MET A 104 -19.82 -1.49 7.32
CA MET A 104 -18.92 -0.35 7.54
C MET A 104 -18.70 0.48 6.26
N LYS A 105 -19.23 0.06 5.10
CA LYS A 105 -19.11 0.80 3.84
C LYS A 105 -19.88 2.11 3.90
N LEU A 106 -19.23 3.17 3.43
CA LEU A 106 -19.83 4.50 3.28
C LEU A 106 -20.71 4.52 2.01
N LYS A 107 -21.97 4.94 2.17
CA LYS A 107 -22.96 4.92 1.07
C LYS A 107 -22.63 5.88 -0.07
N ASP A 108 -22.09 7.05 0.26
CA ASP A 108 -21.78 8.13 -0.69
C ASP A 108 -20.26 8.21 -0.94
N TRP A 109 -19.57 7.07 -0.87
CA TRP A 109 -18.14 7.04 -1.15
C TRP A 109 -17.89 7.07 -2.65
N GLU A 110 -16.99 7.96 -3.05
CA GLU A 110 -16.53 8.11 -4.41
C GLU A 110 -15.01 7.87 -4.48
N PRO A 111 -14.50 7.34 -5.60
CA PRO A 111 -13.07 7.17 -5.81
C PRO A 111 -12.29 8.47 -5.55
N PHE A 112 -11.21 8.35 -4.79
CA PHE A 112 -10.33 9.47 -4.46
C PHE A 112 -9.07 9.43 -5.32
N GLU A 113 -8.93 10.40 -6.24
CA GLU A 113 -7.82 10.49 -7.20
C GLU A 113 -7.66 9.20 -8.05
N ASP A 114 -6.47 8.95 -8.58
CA ASP A 114 -6.13 7.73 -9.34
C ASP A 114 -5.79 6.53 -8.43
N ILE A 115 -6.53 6.39 -7.32
CA ILE A 115 -6.37 5.32 -6.34
C ILE A 115 -7.52 4.32 -6.46
N VAL A 116 -7.19 3.04 -6.59
CA VAL A 116 -8.21 1.98 -6.71
C VAL A 116 -8.13 1.04 -5.50
N PRO A 117 -9.14 0.98 -4.63
CA PRO A 117 -9.22 -0.01 -3.57
C PRO A 117 -9.22 -1.44 -4.13
N CYS A 118 -8.52 -2.34 -3.44
CA CYS A 118 -8.34 -3.72 -3.87
C CYS A 118 -8.44 -4.68 -2.68
N SER A 119 -9.43 -5.56 -2.74
CA SER A 119 -9.56 -6.69 -1.83
C SER A 119 -8.72 -7.87 -2.36
N ILE A 120 -7.86 -8.43 -1.51
CA ILE A 120 -7.06 -9.61 -1.84
C ILE A 120 -7.60 -10.78 -1.02
N PRO A 121 -8.05 -11.88 -1.66
CA PRO A 121 -8.47 -13.08 -0.94
C PRO A 121 -7.33 -13.66 -0.10
N CYS A 122 -7.62 -14.10 1.12
CA CYS A 122 -6.61 -14.57 2.07
C CYS A 122 -5.80 -15.75 1.52
N GLU A 123 -6.44 -16.62 0.74
CA GLU A 123 -5.85 -17.78 0.08
C GLU A 123 -4.80 -17.40 -0.99
N VAL A 124 -4.83 -16.17 -1.50
CA VAL A 124 -3.86 -15.65 -2.49
C VAL A 124 -2.64 -15.07 -1.80
N ILE A 125 -2.72 -14.68 -0.52
CA ILE A 125 -1.61 -14.03 0.18
C ILE A 125 -0.33 -14.89 0.18
N PRO A 126 -0.37 -16.21 0.48
CA PRO A 126 0.84 -17.04 0.47
C PRO A 126 1.53 -17.11 -0.89
N SER A 127 0.77 -17.11 -2.01
CA SER A 127 1.38 -17.12 -3.34
C SER A 127 1.97 -15.75 -3.69
N PHE A 128 1.31 -14.66 -3.29
CA PHE A 128 1.84 -13.30 -3.44
C PHE A 128 3.18 -13.11 -2.72
N LEU A 129 3.28 -13.60 -1.48
CA LEU A 129 4.51 -13.53 -0.68
C LEU A 129 5.68 -14.34 -1.27
N ARG A 130 5.39 -15.40 -2.03
CA ARG A 130 6.40 -16.25 -2.68
C ARG A 130 6.73 -15.82 -4.11
N ALA A 131 6.03 -14.84 -4.66
CA ALA A 131 6.32 -14.35 -6.00
C ALA A 131 7.75 -13.79 -6.07
N GLU A 132 8.45 -14.03 -7.18
CA GLU A 132 9.82 -13.50 -7.38
C GLU A 132 9.82 -11.97 -7.57
N THR A 133 8.71 -11.41 -8.05
CA THR A 133 8.58 -9.98 -8.39
C THR A 133 7.26 -9.41 -7.85
N PRO A 134 7.03 -9.43 -6.52
CA PRO A 134 5.80 -8.87 -5.96
C PRO A 134 5.76 -7.37 -6.23
N THR A 135 4.63 -6.89 -6.75
CA THR A 135 4.48 -5.49 -7.14
C THR A 135 3.93 -4.68 -5.96
N GLY A 136 4.80 -4.24 -5.06
CA GLY A 136 4.46 -3.41 -3.90
C GLY A 136 5.68 -3.16 -3.00
N PRO A 137 5.63 -2.19 -2.09
CA PRO A 137 6.74 -1.92 -1.19
C PRO A 137 6.84 -3.01 -0.11
N PRO A 138 8.01 -3.11 0.57
CA PRO A 138 8.22 -4.08 1.65
C PRO A 138 7.15 -4.03 2.77
N ALA A 139 6.52 -2.87 3.00
CA ALA A 139 5.44 -2.71 3.96
C ALA A 139 4.23 -3.61 3.67
N VAL A 140 3.89 -3.83 2.40
CA VAL A 140 2.79 -4.71 1.99
C VAL A 140 3.13 -6.17 2.32
N LEU A 141 4.33 -6.61 1.96
CA LEU A 141 4.81 -7.97 2.25
C LEU A 141 4.86 -8.23 3.76
N PHE A 142 5.38 -7.26 4.53
CA PHE A 142 5.40 -7.34 5.98
C PHE A 142 3.99 -7.48 6.57
N MET A 143 3.05 -6.64 6.15
CA MET A 143 1.69 -6.67 6.70
C MET A 143 0.91 -7.91 6.28
N MET A 144 1.12 -8.43 5.08
CA MET A 144 0.57 -9.71 4.64
C MET A 144 1.08 -10.87 5.49
N GLN A 145 2.39 -10.93 5.73
CA GLN A 145 2.99 -11.96 6.57
C GLN A 145 2.53 -11.84 8.03
N TRP A 146 2.50 -10.62 8.57
CA TRP A 146 1.98 -10.36 9.91
C TRP A 146 0.51 -10.82 10.02
N PHE A 147 -0.33 -10.48 9.04
CA PHE A 147 -1.72 -10.89 9.02
C PHE A 147 -1.88 -12.41 9.07
N LEU A 148 -1.16 -13.16 8.22
CA LEU A 148 -1.20 -14.63 8.22
C LEU A 148 -0.76 -15.23 9.57
N ASN A 149 0.26 -14.66 10.21
CA ASN A 149 0.76 -15.15 11.49
C ASN A 149 -0.21 -14.89 12.66
N ASN A 150 -1.05 -13.85 12.55
CA ASN A 150 -1.96 -13.43 13.63
C ASN A 150 -3.40 -13.93 13.43
N GLU A 151 -3.81 -14.21 12.18
CA GLU A 151 -5.09 -14.92 11.93
C GLU A 151 -5.04 -16.36 12.41
N GLN A 152 -3.89 -17.05 12.32
CA GLN A 152 -3.75 -18.42 12.86
C GLN A 152 -3.86 -18.51 14.39
N GLN A 153 -3.75 -17.37 15.09
CA GLN A 153 -3.81 -17.28 16.55
C GLN A 153 -5.18 -16.80 17.06
N ARG A 154 -6.12 -16.49 16.15
CA ARG A 154 -7.45 -15.98 16.44
C ARG A 154 -8.51 -16.97 15.98
#